data_AF-A0A1C4BZM6-F1
#
_entry.id   AF-A0A1C4BZM6-F1
#
_cell.length_a   1.000
_cell.length_b   1.000
_cell.length_c   1.000
_cell.angle_alpha   90.00
_cell.angle_beta   90.00
_cell.angle_gamma   90.00
#
_symmetry.space_group_name_H-M   'P 1'
#
loop_
_entity.id
_entity.type
_entity.pdbx_description
1 polymer ?
#
loop_
_entity_poly.entity_id
_entity_poly.type
_entity_poly.pdbx_seq_one_letter_code
_entity_poly.pdbx_strand_id
1 'polypeptide(L)'
;MYQITRFATLDIDLFFNLDEYRIIEDFGYADISGIGKVCGYQILFFYISDNVEALSIDEVIDNTFLCDKANQILDFLGFDFKIGKPFELTNQFNHNYRFKDHIYEDHMRYYYVFDNILITLGINLEGILVSFEMVNNQCIINNRLEIFRS
;
A
#
# COMPACT_ATOMS: atom_id res chain seq x y z
N MET A 1 5.62 3.80 17.80
CA MET A 1 6.24 2.82 16.91
C MET A 1 5.11 2.00 16.32
N TYR A 2 4.77 2.23 15.05
CA TYR A 2 3.72 1.46 14.37
C TYR A 2 4.06 -0.02 14.47
N GLN A 3 3.05 -0.86 14.70
CA GLN A 3 3.24 -2.30 14.84
C GLN A 3 3.40 -2.90 13.44
N ILE A 4 4.58 -2.70 12.83
CA ILE A 4 4.97 -3.34 11.57
C ILE A 4 4.76 -4.87 11.64
N THR A 5 4.80 -5.44 12.86
CA THR A 5 4.45 -6.83 13.18
C THR A 5 3.04 -7.24 12.74
N ARG A 6 2.09 -6.32 12.57
CA ARG A 6 0.72 -6.64 12.13
C ARG A 6 0.63 -6.93 10.63
N PHE A 7 1.61 -6.53 9.83
CA PHE A 7 1.60 -6.83 8.40
C PHE A 7 1.68 -8.34 8.16
N ALA A 8 2.47 -9.06 8.96
CA ALA A 8 2.57 -10.52 8.89
C ALA A 8 1.25 -11.25 9.23
N THR A 9 0.30 -10.55 9.87
CA THR A 9 -1.03 -11.07 10.22
C THR A 9 -2.14 -10.48 9.36
N LEU A 10 -1.78 -9.68 8.36
CA LEU A 10 -2.73 -9.03 7.48
C LEU A 10 -3.41 -10.10 6.60
N ASP A 11 -4.74 -10.04 6.53
CA ASP A 11 -5.52 -10.88 5.63
C ASP A 11 -6.72 -10.06 5.11
N ILE A 12 -7.06 -10.21 3.84
CA ILE A 12 -8.22 -9.55 3.23
C ILE A 12 -9.52 -9.97 3.94
N ASP A 13 -9.58 -11.20 4.45
CA ASP A 13 -10.78 -11.78 5.08
C ASP A 13 -11.11 -11.10 6.43
N LEU A 14 -10.20 -10.30 6.97
CA LEU A 14 -10.45 -9.44 8.14
C LEU A 14 -11.29 -8.20 7.78
N PHE A 15 -11.31 -7.80 6.52
CA PHE A 15 -11.92 -6.55 6.06
C PHE A 15 -13.06 -6.77 5.09
N PHE A 16 -13.06 -7.87 4.34
CA PHE A 16 -14.02 -8.12 3.27
C PHE A 16 -14.69 -9.47 3.42
N ASN A 17 -15.95 -9.54 3.01
CA ASN A 17 -16.65 -10.80 2.80
C ASN A 17 -16.21 -11.44 1.47
N LEU A 18 -16.40 -12.75 1.33
CA LEU A 18 -15.99 -13.52 0.14
C LEU A 18 -16.63 -13.01 -1.18
N ASP A 19 -17.78 -12.35 -1.11
CA ASP A 19 -18.48 -11.76 -2.25
C ASP A 19 -18.05 -10.32 -2.56
N GLU A 20 -17.22 -9.71 -1.71
CA GLU A 20 -16.74 -8.32 -1.85
C GLU A 20 -15.38 -8.23 -2.57
N TYR A 21 -14.68 -9.35 -2.78
CA TYR A 21 -13.40 -9.38 -3.50
C TYR A 21 -13.33 -10.54 -4.51
N ARG A 22 -12.37 -10.45 -5.42
CA ARG A 22 -12.09 -11.47 -6.44
C ARG A 22 -10.72 -12.09 -6.19
N ILE A 23 -10.58 -13.38 -6.46
CA ILE A 23 -9.30 -14.09 -6.43
C ILE A 23 -8.78 -14.24 -7.86
N ILE A 24 -7.51 -13.89 -8.06
CA ILE A 24 -6.78 -14.05 -9.31
C ILE A 24 -5.58 -14.95 -9.00
N GLU A 25 -5.69 -16.23 -9.38
CA GLU A 25 -4.69 -17.27 -9.04
C GLU A 25 -3.32 -17.05 -9.68
N ASP A 26 -3.29 -16.56 -10.93
CA ASP A 26 -2.07 -16.29 -11.69
C ASP A 26 -1.80 -14.76 -11.79
N PHE A 27 -1.68 -14.10 -10.63
CA PHE A 27 -1.46 -12.66 -10.57
C PHE A 27 0.05 -12.33 -10.59
N GLY A 28 0.46 -11.43 -11.46
CA GLY A 28 1.82 -10.89 -11.48
C GLY A 28 1.90 -9.56 -10.73
N TYR A 29 2.77 -9.46 -9.72
CA TYR A 29 3.08 -8.22 -9.00
C TYR A 29 4.58 -7.93 -9.10
N ALA A 30 4.95 -6.83 -9.76
CA ALA A 30 6.35 -6.42 -9.95
C ALA A 30 7.26 -7.57 -10.45
N ASP A 31 6.79 -8.24 -11.50
CA ASP A 31 7.44 -9.40 -12.14
C ASP A 31 7.56 -10.66 -11.27
N ILE A 32 6.80 -10.74 -10.17
CA ILE A 32 6.70 -11.92 -9.32
C ILE A 32 5.29 -12.50 -9.42
N SER A 33 5.19 -13.81 -9.67
CA SER A 33 3.92 -14.53 -9.70
C SER A 33 3.43 -14.87 -8.30
N GLY A 34 2.12 -14.76 -8.08
CA GLY A 34 1.43 -15.12 -6.85
C GLY A 34 -0.07 -14.99 -7.02
N ILE A 35 -0.79 -14.90 -5.90
CA ILE A 35 -2.26 -14.78 -5.90
C ILE A 35 -2.65 -13.34 -5.58
N GLY A 36 -3.49 -12.73 -6.40
CA GLY A 36 -4.07 -11.42 -6.14
C GLY A 36 -5.48 -11.55 -5.62
N LYS A 37 -5.74 -11.09 -4.38
CA LYS A 37 -7.11 -10.89 -3.87
C LYS A 37 -7.45 -9.41 -4.01
N VAL A 38 -8.46 -9.08 -4.81
CA VAL A 38 -8.75 -7.71 -5.26
C VAL A 38 -10.18 -7.31 -4.93
N CYS A 39 -10.36 -6.23 -4.18
CA CYS A 39 -11.65 -5.56 -4.04
C CYS A 39 -11.74 -4.41 -5.05
N GLY A 40 -12.66 -4.54 -6.01
CA GLY A 40 -12.71 -3.68 -7.19
C GLY A 40 -11.47 -3.87 -8.07
N TYR A 41 -10.77 -2.77 -8.35
CA TYR A 41 -9.41 -2.72 -8.92
C TYR A 41 -8.44 -1.92 -8.05
N GLN A 42 -8.96 -1.37 -6.94
CA GLN A 42 -8.32 -0.32 -6.16
C GLN A 42 -7.57 -0.85 -4.93
N ILE A 43 -8.08 -1.92 -4.31
CA ILE A 43 -7.48 -2.52 -3.12
C ILE A 43 -7.04 -3.93 -3.48
N LEU A 44 -5.73 -4.17 -3.42
CA LEU A 44 -5.09 -5.41 -3.80
C LEU A 44 -4.24 -5.94 -2.64
N PHE A 45 -4.50 -7.19 -2.27
CA PHE A 45 -3.65 -7.98 -1.39
C PHE A 45 -2.96 -9.04 -2.27
N PHE A 46 -1.64 -8.97 -2.35
CA PHE A 46 -0.83 -9.91 -3.10
C PHE A 46 -0.22 -10.93 -2.17
N TYR A 47 -0.42 -12.21 -2.49
CA TYR A 47 -0.01 -13.34 -1.67
C TYR A 47 1.04 -14.20 -2.37
N ILE A 48 2.01 -14.68 -1.60
CA ILE A 48 2.92 -15.77 -1.98
C ILE A 48 2.89 -16.80 -0.86
N SER A 49 2.62 -18.07 -1.20
CA SER A 49 2.59 -19.18 -0.23
C SER A 49 1.76 -18.83 1.03
N ASP A 50 0.54 -18.34 0.82
CA ASP A 50 -0.44 -17.93 1.84
C ASP A 50 -0.07 -16.71 2.70
N ASN A 51 1.06 -16.06 2.47
CA ASN A 51 1.43 -14.83 3.18
C ASN A 51 1.15 -13.60 2.33
N VAL A 52 0.63 -12.54 2.94
CA VAL A 52 0.53 -11.23 2.27
C VAL A 52 1.93 -10.65 2.13
N GLU A 53 2.32 -10.42 0.89
CA GLU A 53 3.63 -9.91 0.50
C GLU A 53 3.57 -8.45 0.05
N ALA A 54 2.42 -8.01 -0.45
CA ALA A 54 2.15 -6.62 -0.74
C ALA A 54 0.67 -6.27 -0.52
N LEU A 55 0.44 -5.06 -0.03
CA LEU A 55 -0.85 -4.38 0.00
C LEU A 55 -0.74 -3.13 -0.88
N SER A 56 -1.69 -2.94 -1.78
CA SER A 56 -1.79 -1.74 -2.62
C SER A 56 -3.21 -1.17 -2.52
N ILE A 57 -3.29 0.14 -2.32
CA ILE A 57 -4.52 0.93 -2.24
C ILE A 57 -4.33 2.15 -3.13
N ASP A 58 -5.09 2.25 -4.21
CA ASP A 58 -5.06 3.38 -5.14
C ASP A 58 -6.47 3.72 -5.64
N GLU A 59 -6.72 4.98 -6.02
CA GLU A 59 -8.00 5.44 -6.61
C GLU A 59 -9.28 5.13 -5.80
N VAL A 60 -9.20 5.09 -4.46
CA VAL A 60 -10.36 4.76 -3.60
C VAL A 60 -11.21 5.97 -3.16
N ILE A 61 -10.71 7.20 -3.32
CA ILE A 61 -11.31 8.41 -2.71
C ILE A 61 -12.76 8.64 -3.16
N ASP A 62 -13.05 8.40 -4.43
CA ASP A 62 -14.36 8.66 -5.01
C ASP A 62 -15.39 7.55 -4.70
N ASN A 63 -14.98 6.50 -4.00
CA ASN A 63 -15.85 5.41 -3.60
C ASN A 63 -15.85 5.27 -2.08
N THR A 64 -16.95 5.69 -1.43
CA THR A 64 -17.09 5.67 0.03
C THR A 64 -16.82 4.30 0.64
N PHE A 65 -17.33 3.22 0.04
CA PHE A 65 -17.11 1.87 0.55
C PHE A 65 -15.62 1.50 0.52
N LEU A 66 -14.94 1.73 -0.60
CA LEU A 66 -13.52 1.42 -0.74
C LEU A 66 -12.66 2.32 0.17
N CYS A 67 -12.98 3.60 0.27
CA CYS A 67 -12.27 4.55 1.12
C CYS A 67 -12.40 4.17 2.62
N ASP A 68 -13.60 3.76 3.06
CA ASP A 68 -13.81 3.29 4.43
C ASP A 68 -13.02 2.01 4.72
N LYS A 69 -13.00 1.05 3.78
CA LYS A 69 -12.23 -0.19 3.91
C LYS A 69 -10.72 0.07 3.91
N ALA A 70 -10.23 0.94 3.03
CA ALA A 70 -8.85 1.38 3.02
C ALA A 70 -8.44 1.97 4.38
N ASN A 71 -9.27 2.84 4.95
CA ASN A 71 -8.99 3.44 6.25
C ASN A 71 -9.08 2.43 7.40
N GLN A 72 -9.96 1.43 7.35
CA GLN A 72 -9.97 0.31 8.31
C GLN A 72 -8.67 -0.51 8.25
N ILE A 73 -8.13 -0.75 7.06
CA ILE A 73 -6.85 -1.45 6.87
C ILE A 73 -5.70 -0.62 7.46
N LEU A 74 -5.67 0.69 7.19
CA LEU A 74 -4.65 1.59 7.75
C LEU A 74 -4.72 1.65 9.29
N ASP A 75 -5.93 1.77 9.85
CA ASP A 75 -6.17 1.75 11.29
C ASP A 75 -5.71 0.41 11.92
N PHE A 76 -5.93 -0.72 11.21
CA PHE A 76 -5.45 -2.04 11.64
C PHE A 76 -3.92 -2.11 11.66
N LEU A 77 -3.25 -1.61 10.63
CA LEU A 77 -1.78 -1.50 10.56
C LEU A 77 -1.21 -0.48 11.56
N GLY A 78 -2.10 0.32 12.16
CA GLY A 78 -1.80 1.25 13.25
C GLY A 78 -1.47 2.65 12.78
N PHE A 79 -1.59 2.94 11.47
CA PHE A 79 -1.32 4.28 10.94
C PHE A 79 -2.33 5.30 11.47
N ASP A 80 -1.86 6.51 11.72
CA ASP A 80 -2.66 7.64 12.21
C ASP A 80 -3.20 8.54 11.09
N PHE A 81 -2.74 8.32 9.87
CA PHE A 81 -3.21 9.00 8.66
C PHE A 81 -4.32 8.21 7.96
N LYS A 82 -5.07 8.91 7.12
CA LYS A 82 -6.23 8.36 6.40
C LYS A 82 -6.21 8.76 4.93
N ILE A 83 -6.63 7.85 4.06
CA ILE A 83 -6.85 8.14 2.64
C ILE A 83 -7.98 9.18 2.51
N GLY A 84 -7.81 10.13 1.60
CA GLY A 84 -8.76 11.23 1.39
C GLY A 84 -8.69 12.31 2.46
N LYS A 85 -7.66 12.32 3.32
CA LYS A 85 -7.40 13.37 4.31
C LYS A 85 -6.06 14.06 4.06
N PRO A 86 -5.90 15.31 4.54
CA PRO A 86 -4.61 15.97 4.54
C PRO A 86 -3.56 15.08 5.19
N PHE A 87 -2.46 14.87 4.47
CA PHE A 87 -1.32 14.12 4.97
C PHE A 87 -0.33 15.08 5.58
N GLU A 88 -0.33 15.16 6.90
CA GLU A 88 0.78 15.78 7.61
C GLU A 88 1.87 14.75 7.81
N LEU A 89 3.06 15.03 7.27
CA LEU A 89 4.25 14.22 7.48
C LEU A 89 4.56 14.21 8.99
N THR A 90 4.08 13.19 9.69
CA THR A 90 4.43 12.96 11.10
C THR A 90 5.95 12.84 11.23
N ASN A 91 6.52 13.06 12.42
CA ASN A 91 7.97 13.01 12.63
C ASN A 91 8.67 11.75 12.05
N GLN A 92 7.94 10.62 11.93
CA GLN A 92 8.47 9.39 11.36
C GLN A 92 8.60 9.44 9.82
N PHE A 93 7.63 10.06 9.12
CA PHE A 93 7.64 10.20 7.66
C PHE A 93 8.24 11.53 7.19
N ASN A 94 8.40 12.49 8.09
CA ASN A 94 8.95 13.81 7.81
C ASN A 94 10.42 13.71 7.41
N HIS A 95 10.73 14.04 6.15
CA HIS A 95 12.09 14.06 5.57
C HIS A 95 12.89 12.74 5.63
N ASN A 96 12.28 11.62 6.05
CA ASN A 96 12.90 10.30 6.11
C ASN A 96 12.60 9.44 4.87
N TYR A 97 12.05 10.03 3.81
CA TYR A 97 11.84 9.30 2.56
C TYR A 97 13.21 8.95 1.94
N ARG A 98 13.31 7.73 1.41
CA ARG A 98 14.47 7.30 0.63
C ARG A 98 14.48 7.97 -0.74
N PHE A 99 13.30 8.14 -1.31
CA PHE A 99 13.10 8.65 -2.65
C PHE A 99 11.68 9.22 -2.83
N LYS A 100 11.48 10.04 -3.86
CA LYS A 100 10.17 10.47 -4.33
C LYS A 100 10.15 10.62 -5.84
N ASP A 101 9.04 10.28 -6.48
CA ASP A 101 8.81 10.48 -7.91
C ASP A 101 7.44 11.11 -8.20
N HIS A 102 7.26 11.43 -9.49
CA HIS A 102 6.00 11.88 -10.06
C HIS A 102 5.50 10.78 -11.01
N ILE A 103 4.24 10.38 -10.85
CA ILE A 103 3.64 9.33 -11.68
C ILE A 103 2.58 9.90 -12.62
N TYR A 104 1.90 10.94 -12.16
CA TYR A 104 1.02 11.79 -12.96
C TYR A 104 1.29 13.26 -12.62
N GLU A 105 0.80 14.18 -13.44
CA GLU A 105 1.04 15.62 -13.27
C GLU A 105 0.65 16.12 -11.86
N ASP A 106 -0.29 15.43 -11.19
CA ASP A 106 -0.86 15.86 -9.92
C ASP A 106 -0.48 15.02 -8.69
N HIS A 107 0.27 13.92 -8.84
CA HIS A 107 0.57 12.98 -7.74
C HIS A 107 2.07 12.79 -7.51
N MET A 108 2.50 12.96 -6.26
CA MET A 108 3.86 12.67 -5.81
C MET A 108 3.87 11.40 -4.96
N ARG A 109 4.68 10.40 -5.32
CA ARG A 109 4.87 9.22 -4.46
C ARG A 109 6.14 9.37 -3.63
N TYR A 110 6.04 9.00 -2.36
CA TYR A 110 7.12 9.03 -1.40
C TYR A 110 7.41 7.61 -0.93
N TYR A 111 8.68 7.20 -1.00
CA TYR A 111 9.11 5.85 -0.68
C TYR A 111 9.89 5.84 0.63
N TYR A 112 9.47 4.98 1.54
CA TYR A 112 10.04 4.83 2.87
C TYR A 112 10.43 3.38 3.11
N VAL A 113 11.59 3.16 3.74
CA VAL A 113 12.01 1.81 4.12
C VAL A 113 12.20 1.76 5.62
N PHE A 114 11.37 0.97 6.30
CA PHE A 114 11.42 0.72 7.73
C PHE A 114 11.52 -0.78 7.98
N ASP A 115 12.51 -1.23 8.73
CA ASP A 115 12.69 -2.66 9.07
C ASP A 115 12.59 -3.61 7.86
N ASN A 116 13.20 -3.21 6.73
CA ASN A 116 13.15 -3.90 5.43
C ASN A 116 11.78 -3.97 4.75
N ILE A 117 10.77 -3.28 5.25
CA ILE A 117 9.48 -3.10 4.57
C ILE A 117 9.48 -1.77 3.82
N LEU A 118 9.00 -1.81 2.58
CA LEU A 118 8.79 -0.64 1.77
C LEU A 118 7.36 -0.12 2.01
N ILE A 119 7.24 1.16 2.31
CA ILE A 119 5.97 1.88 2.35
C ILE A 119 6.03 2.96 1.27
N THR A 120 5.02 3.00 0.40
CA THR A 120 4.86 4.03 -0.61
C THR A 120 3.59 4.84 -0.31
N LEU A 121 3.70 6.16 -0.27
CA LEU A 121 2.58 7.07 -0.04
C LEU A 121 2.40 7.98 -1.25
N GLY A 122 1.21 7.99 -1.85
CA GLY A 122 0.86 8.96 -2.89
C GLY A 122 0.14 10.16 -2.29
N ILE A 123 0.66 11.36 -2.57
CA ILE A 123 0.10 12.63 -2.10
C ILE A 123 -0.17 13.50 -3.32
N ASN A 124 -1.37 14.07 -3.41
CA ASN A 124 -1.71 14.98 -4.50
C ASN A 124 -1.18 16.42 -4.25
N LEU A 125 -1.34 17.32 -5.22
CA LEU A 125 -0.90 18.72 -5.10
C LEU A 125 -1.58 19.50 -3.97
N GLU A 126 -2.76 19.06 -3.53
CA GLU A 126 -3.48 19.65 -2.39
C GLU A 126 -2.97 19.14 -1.02
N GLY A 127 -2.00 18.22 -1.02
CA GLY A 127 -1.46 17.62 0.20
C GLY A 127 -2.34 16.52 0.79
N ILE A 128 -3.26 15.95 0.00
CA ILE A 128 -4.14 14.85 0.42
C ILE A 128 -3.48 13.51 0.16
N LEU A 129 -3.55 12.58 1.11
CA LEU A 129 -3.14 11.19 0.88
C LEU A 129 -4.13 10.51 -0.06
N VAL A 130 -3.65 10.09 -1.23
CA VAL A 130 -4.48 9.48 -2.28
C VAL A 130 -4.21 8.00 -2.51
N SER A 131 -3.02 7.54 -2.16
CA SER A 131 -2.66 6.12 -2.28
C SER A 131 -1.69 5.66 -1.21
N PHE A 132 -1.72 4.36 -0.96
CA PHE A 132 -0.87 3.68 0.02
C PHE A 132 -0.44 2.33 -0.53
N GLU A 133 0.81 1.99 -0.32
CA GLU A 133 1.34 0.66 -0.59
C GLU A 133 2.29 0.24 0.53
N MET A 134 2.26 -1.04 0.87
CA MET A 134 3.19 -1.65 1.80
C MET A 134 3.66 -3.00 1.25
N VAL A 135 4.97 -3.20 1.16
CA VAL A 135 5.59 -4.39 0.57
C VAL A 135 6.59 -4.98 1.55
N ASN A 136 6.47 -6.27 1.81
CA ASN A 136 7.38 -7.03 2.68
C ASN A 136 8.37 -7.90 1.88
N ASN A 137 7.98 -8.30 0.66
CA ASN A 137 8.80 -9.16 -0.16
C ASN A 137 10.08 -8.46 -0.64
N GLN A 138 11.24 -8.98 -0.25
CA GLN A 138 12.52 -8.35 -0.58
C GLN A 138 12.82 -8.33 -2.08
N CYS A 139 12.35 -9.33 -2.85
CA CYS A 139 12.53 -9.32 -4.30
C CYS A 139 11.72 -8.18 -4.94
N ILE A 140 10.46 -7.99 -4.53
CA ILE A 140 9.63 -6.85 -5.01
C ILE A 140 10.29 -5.52 -4.64
N ILE A 141 10.74 -5.37 -3.40
CA ILE A 141 11.38 -4.15 -2.92
C ILE A 141 12.65 -3.86 -3.73
N ASN A 142 13.49 -4.86 -3.94
CA ASN A 142 14.71 -4.71 -4.72
C ASN A 142 14.40 -4.34 -6.18
N ASN A 143 13.46 -5.04 -6.83
CA ASN A 143 13.05 -4.73 -8.21
C ASN A 143 12.60 -3.27 -8.34
N ARG A 144 11.84 -2.76 -7.38
CA ARG A 144 11.40 -1.36 -7.38
C ARG A 144 12.52 -0.37 -7.11
N LEU A 145 13.42 -0.68 -6.18
CA LEU A 145 14.53 0.20 -5.84
C LEU A 145 15.68 0.16 -6.86
N GLU A 146 15.80 -0.91 -7.66
CA GLU A 146 16.82 -1.05 -8.70
C GLU A 146 16.68 -0.01 -9.81
N ILE A 147 15.45 0.38 -10.15
CA ILE A 147 15.15 1.45 -11.12
C ILE A 147 15.86 2.77 -10.73
N PHE A 148 16.19 2.94 -9.45
CA PHE A 148 16.80 4.17 -8.91
C PHE A 148 18.31 4.04 -8.64
N ARG A 149 18.93 2.90 -8.94
CA ARG A 149 20.39 2.69 -8.81
C ARG A 149 21.18 2.98 -10.09
N SER A 150 20.48 3.19 -11.20
CA SER A 150 21.04 3.60 -12.52
C SER A 150 21.02 5.11 -12.68
#